data_AF-A0A397BXS5-F1
#
_entry.id   AF-A0A397BXS5-F1
#
_cell.length_a   1.000
_cell.length_b   1.000
_cell.length_c   1.000
_cell.angle_alpha   90.00
_cell.angle_beta   90.00
_cell.angle_gamma   90.00
#
_symmetry.space_group_name_H-M   'P 1'
#
loop_
_entity.id
_entity.type
_entity.pdbx_description
1 polymer ?
#
loop_
_entity_poly.entity_id
_entity_poly.type
_entity_poly.pdbx_seq_one_letter_code
_entity_poly.pdbx_strand_id
1 'polypeptide(L)'
;MSSDMIMTVRGAVAASAIKPGGILVHQRVLQKETTVVDMDIAAEDLMELREHPAEKGNLVLSNETRAYRELERLSLVQSNCVVDIHGRDERDVVRLKRMAEQLDLHILASTSVDDTTTSTDVSALAHQLVLDLQYGMDNTTIQASVIYQRTSLSPANPTILRAIAQ
;
A
#
# COMPACT_ATOMS: atom_id res chain seq x y z
N MET A 1 1.19 -20.43 -23.15
CA MET A 1 0.98 -19.04 -22.69
C MET A 1 1.44 -19.02 -21.24
N SER A 2 2.39 -18.19 -20.84
CA SER A 2 2.62 -18.01 -19.40
C SER A 2 1.34 -17.44 -18.84
N SER A 3 0.80 -18.05 -17.79
CA SER A 3 -0.24 -17.39 -17.01
C SER A 3 0.46 -16.24 -16.32
N ASP A 4 0.25 -15.01 -16.79
CA ASP A 4 0.77 -13.83 -16.11
C ASP A 4 0.07 -13.74 -14.76
N MET A 5 0.82 -14.03 -13.69
CA MET A 5 0.31 -14.06 -12.33
C MET A 5 0.61 -12.73 -11.66
N ILE A 6 -0.38 -12.19 -10.97
CA ILE A 6 -0.27 -11.01 -10.12
C ILE A 6 -0.21 -11.50 -8.69
N MET A 7 0.85 -11.15 -7.97
CA MET A 7 0.92 -11.40 -6.53
C MET A 7 0.01 -10.43 -5.81
N THR A 8 -0.84 -10.93 -4.91
CA THR A 8 -1.70 -10.10 -4.04
C THR A 8 -1.46 -10.51 -2.59
N VAL A 9 -2.01 -9.76 -1.63
CA VAL A 9 -1.96 -10.13 -0.20
C VAL A 9 -2.67 -11.47 0.10
N ARG A 10 -3.52 -11.95 -0.82
CA ARG A 10 -4.20 -13.25 -0.76
C ARG A 10 -3.42 -14.37 -1.45
N GLY A 11 -2.31 -14.04 -2.12
CA GLY A 11 -1.53 -14.93 -2.96
C GLY A 11 -1.63 -14.60 -4.45
N ALA A 12 -1.05 -15.45 -5.28
CA ALA A 12 -1.00 -15.27 -6.72
C ALA A 12 -2.38 -15.46 -7.37
N VAL A 13 -2.79 -14.53 -8.23
CA VAL A 13 -3.99 -14.61 -9.05
C VAL A 13 -3.63 -14.42 -10.51
N ALA A 14 -4.39 -15.02 -11.44
CA ALA A 14 -4.18 -14.77 -12.86
C ALA A 14 -4.52 -13.31 -13.19
N ALA A 15 -3.79 -12.69 -14.12
CA ALA A 15 -4.07 -11.32 -14.57
C ALA A 15 -5.50 -11.17 -15.14
N SER A 16 -6.09 -12.25 -15.65
CA SER A 16 -7.49 -12.30 -16.11
C SER A 16 -8.53 -12.19 -14.99
N ALA A 17 -8.13 -12.34 -13.71
CA ALA A 17 -9.02 -12.12 -12.56
C ALA A 17 -9.23 -10.63 -12.26
N ILE A 18 -8.41 -9.75 -12.83
CA ILE A 18 -8.56 -8.30 -12.67
C ILE A 18 -9.70 -7.81 -13.56
N LYS A 19 -10.68 -7.14 -12.96
CA LYS A 19 -11.85 -6.61 -13.66
C LYS A 19 -11.47 -5.43 -14.58
N PRO A 20 -12.27 -5.18 -15.64
CA PRO A 20 -11.98 -4.15 -16.64
C PRO A 20 -11.99 -2.71 -16.11
N GLY A 21 -12.57 -2.45 -14.93
CA GLY A 21 -12.49 -1.13 -14.26
C GLY A 21 -11.06 -0.74 -13.84
N GLY A 22 -10.08 -1.63 -14.03
CA GLY A 22 -8.67 -1.31 -13.89
C GLY A 22 -8.16 -1.39 -12.46
N ILE A 23 -6.91 -0.96 -12.29
CA ILE A 23 -6.16 -1.02 -11.04
C ILE A 23 -6.00 0.40 -10.49
N LEU A 24 -6.36 0.61 -9.22
CA LEU A 24 -5.99 1.84 -8.51
C LEU A 24 -4.53 1.73 -8.06
N VAL A 25 -3.62 2.23 -8.89
CA VAL A 25 -2.17 1.97 -8.79
C VAL A 25 -1.43 2.67 -7.65
N HIS A 26 -2.07 3.61 -6.96
CA HIS A 26 -1.42 4.44 -5.95
C HIS A 26 -2.41 4.85 -4.87
N GLN A 27 -2.57 4.02 -3.83
CA GLN A 27 -3.51 4.28 -2.76
C GLN A 27 -2.87 3.97 -1.40
N ARG A 28 -3.31 4.69 -0.37
CA ARG A 28 -3.06 4.36 1.04
C ARG A 28 -4.34 3.75 1.58
N VAL A 29 -4.42 2.42 1.56
CA VAL A 29 -5.65 1.67 1.85
C VAL A 29 -5.90 1.60 3.35
N LEU A 30 -4.90 1.18 4.11
CA LEU A 30 -5.00 1.10 5.57
C LEU A 30 -3.62 1.16 6.20
N GLN A 31 -3.44 2.15 7.05
CA GLN A 31 -2.27 2.33 7.88
C GLN A 31 -2.37 1.47 9.13
N LYS A 32 -1.22 0.98 9.60
CA LYS A 32 -1.05 0.38 10.92
C LYS A 32 -1.56 1.33 12.01
N GLU A 33 -2.11 0.76 13.08
CA GLU A 33 -2.58 1.56 14.21
C GLU A 33 -1.42 2.39 14.80
N THR A 34 -1.67 3.68 14.99
CA THR A 34 -0.70 4.62 15.56
C THR A 34 -1.31 5.36 16.74
N THR A 35 -0.54 6.25 17.37
CA THR A 35 -1.03 7.14 18.43
C THR A 35 -1.93 8.26 17.90
N VAL A 36 -1.92 8.52 16.59
CA VAL A 36 -2.80 9.52 15.97
C VAL A 36 -4.19 8.91 15.80
N VAL A 37 -5.20 9.58 16.34
CA VAL A 37 -6.58 9.12 16.28
C VAL A 37 -7.12 9.32 14.87
N ASP A 38 -7.56 8.23 14.24
CA ASP A 38 -8.36 8.23 13.02
C ASP A 38 -9.79 8.67 13.38
N MET A 39 -10.08 9.96 13.21
CA MET A 39 -11.32 10.61 13.65
C MET A 39 -12.31 10.80 12.51
N ASP A 40 -13.60 10.62 12.77
CA ASP A 40 -14.65 10.98 11.83
C ASP A 40 -14.63 12.49 11.58
N ILE A 41 -14.71 12.86 10.29
CA ILE A 41 -14.68 14.26 9.86
C ILE A 41 -16.10 14.69 9.57
N ALA A 42 -16.58 15.68 10.33
CA ALA A 42 -17.90 16.24 10.13
C ALA A 42 -17.93 17.13 8.86
N ALA A 43 -19.09 17.29 8.24
CA ALA A 43 -19.22 18.02 6.98
C ALA A 43 -18.87 19.51 7.13
N GLU A 44 -19.17 20.07 8.31
CA GLU A 44 -18.85 21.43 8.72
C GLU A 44 -17.32 21.69 8.80
N ASP A 45 -16.52 20.66 9.06
CA ASP A 45 -15.06 20.78 9.19
C ASP A 45 -14.34 20.76 7.83
N LEU A 46 -15.05 20.41 6.75
CA LEU A 46 -14.43 20.22 5.43
C LEU A 46 -13.81 21.50 4.84
N MET A 47 -14.34 22.68 5.20
CA MET A 47 -13.75 23.93 4.73
C MET A 47 -12.40 24.19 5.40
N GLU A 48 -12.33 24.03 6.72
CA GLU A 48 -11.08 24.18 7.50
C GLU A 48 -10.04 23.14 7.07
N LEU A 49 -10.42 21.87 6.91
CA LEU A 49 -9.50 20.81 6.53
C LEU A 49 -8.98 20.91 5.08
N ARG A 50 -9.65 21.67 4.21
CA ARG A 50 -9.08 22.00 2.90
C ARG A 50 -7.90 22.96 3.01
N GLU A 51 -7.93 23.86 4.00
CA GLU A 51 -6.85 24.81 4.28
C GLU A 51 -5.78 24.18 5.19
N HIS A 52 -6.18 23.28 6.09
CA HIS A 52 -5.32 22.64 7.08
C HIS A 52 -5.50 21.11 7.10
N PRO A 53 -5.09 20.39 6.04
CA PRO A 53 -5.38 18.96 5.88
C PRO A 53 -4.70 18.05 6.89
N ALA A 54 -3.68 18.54 7.60
CA ALA A 54 -2.96 17.81 8.63
C ALA A 54 -3.67 17.82 10.00
N GLU A 55 -4.71 18.64 10.16
CA GLU A 55 -5.44 18.75 11.42
C GLU A 55 -6.46 17.61 11.58
N LYS A 56 -6.97 17.47 12.82
CA LYS A 56 -8.03 16.51 13.19
C LYS A 56 -7.76 15.05 12.78
N GLY A 57 -6.48 14.66 12.62
CA GLY A 57 -6.11 13.30 12.23
C GLY A 57 -6.46 12.91 10.79
N ASN A 58 -6.81 13.88 9.92
CA ASN A 58 -7.30 13.65 8.56
C ASN A 58 -6.30 12.93 7.61
N LEU A 59 -5.03 12.86 7.99
CA LEU A 59 -3.99 12.17 7.20
C LEU A 59 -3.81 10.69 7.55
N VAL A 60 -4.57 10.16 8.51
CA VAL A 60 -4.42 8.79 8.99
C VAL A 60 -5.71 8.02 8.76
N LEU A 61 -5.60 6.91 8.03
CA LEU A 61 -6.67 5.92 7.89
C LEU A 61 -6.20 4.60 8.51
N SER A 62 -6.52 4.39 9.80
CA SER A 62 -6.16 3.18 10.54
C SER A 62 -7.37 2.38 11.02
N ASN A 63 -8.59 2.90 10.83
CA ASN A 63 -9.84 2.24 11.16
C ASN A 63 -10.28 1.30 10.02
N GLU A 64 -10.33 0.01 10.32
CA GLU A 64 -10.68 -1.04 9.35
C GLU A 64 -12.09 -0.87 8.78
N THR A 65 -13.05 -0.44 9.62
CA THR A 65 -14.45 -0.28 9.19
C THR A 65 -14.58 0.86 8.18
N ARG A 66 -13.81 1.93 8.35
CA ARG A 66 -13.79 3.06 7.41
C ARG A 66 -13.17 2.66 6.08
N ALA A 67 -11.98 2.03 6.12
CA ALA A 67 -11.32 1.53 4.93
C ALA A 67 -12.20 0.52 4.16
N TYR A 68 -12.87 -0.38 4.89
CA TYR A 68 -13.80 -1.36 4.33
C TYR A 68 -14.92 -0.68 3.52
N ARG A 69 -15.59 0.33 4.09
CA ARG A 69 -16.70 1.04 3.44
C ARG A 69 -16.27 1.75 2.17
N GLU A 70 -15.06 2.31 2.14
CA GLU A 70 -14.54 2.98 0.94
C GLU A 70 -14.17 1.97 -0.15
N LEU A 71 -13.54 0.85 0.23
CA LEU A 71 -13.19 -0.22 -0.70
C LEU A 71 -14.42 -0.92 -1.29
N GLU A 72 -15.50 -1.07 -0.53
CA GLU A 72 -16.76 -1.65 -1.00
C GLU A 72 -17.31 -0.90 -2.22
N ARG A 73 -17.06 0.41 -2.32
CA ARG A 73 -17.48 1.25 -3.46
C ARG A 73 -16.78 0.89 -4.77
N LEU A 74 -15.63 0.22 -4.74
CA LEU A 74 -14.95 -0.24 -5.96
C LEU A 74 -15.80 -1.22 -6.76
N SER A 75 -16.66 -1.99 -6.08
CA SER A 75 -17.62 -2.89 -6.72
C SER A 75 -18.56 -2.16 -7.69
N LEU A 76 -18.88 -0.89 -7.43
CA LEU A 76 -19.78 -0.06 -8.23
C LEU A 76 -19.16 0.37 -9.56
N VAL A 77 -17.82 0.40 -9.66
CA VAL A 77 -17.08 0.85 -10.85
C VAL A 77 -16.37 -0.28 -11.58
N GLN A 78 -16.78 -1.53 -11.36
CA GLN A 78 -16.17 -2.73 -11.95
C GLN A 78 -14.65 -2.81 -11.71
N SER A 79 -14.14 -2.23 -10.63
CA SER A 79 -12.75 -2.43 -10.19
C SER A 79 -12.72 -3.41 -9.03
N ASN A 80 -11.68 -4.24 -8.97
CA ASN A 80 -11.43 -5.13 -7.85
C ASN A 80 -9.96 -5.15 -7.43
N CYS A 81 -9.14 -4.20 -7.90
CA CYS A 81 -7.69 -4.24 -7.73
C CYS A 81 -7.15 -2.89 -7.28
N VAL A 82 -6.40 -2.89 -6.18
CA VAL A 82 -5.80 -1.70 -5.59
C VAL A 82 -4.38 -1.98 -5.14
N VAL A 83 -3.50 -1.00 -5.31
CA VAL A 83 -2.11 -1.04 -4.82
C VAL A 83 -2.03 -0.20 -3.55
N ASP A 84 -1.68 -0.84 -2.44
CA ASP A 84 -1.37 -0.19 -1.18
C ASP A 84 0.12 0.18 -1.13
N ILE A 85 0.40 1.48 -0.99
CA ILE A 85 1.75 2.06 -1.06
C ILE A 85 2.36 2.36 0.32
N HIS A 86 1.77 1.85 1.40
CA HIS A 86 2.32 2.10 2.73
C HIS A 86 3.72 1.50 2.83
N GLY A 87 4.63 2.27 3.41
CA GLY A 87 5.99 1.83 3.66
C GLY A 87 6.07 0.86 4.83
N ARG A 88 7.26 0.31 5.06
CA ARG A 88 7.49 -0.71 6.09
C ARG A 88 6.96 -0.33 7.48
N ASP A 89 7.13 0.92 7.89
CA ASP A 89 6.74 1.37 9.24
C ASP A 89 5.22 1.56 9.39
N GLU A 90 4.52 1.74 8.27
CA GLU A 90 3.10 2.12 8.22
C GLU A 90 2.20 0.98 7.74
N ARG A 91 2.74 -0.03 7.07
CA ARG A 91 1.95 -1.12 6.47
C ARG A 91 1.43 -2.10 7.50
N ASP A 92 0.25 -2.67 7.23
CA ASP A 92 -0.32 -3.80 7.97
C ASP A 92 -0.90 -4.84 7.01
N VAL A 93 -0.02 -5.74 6.54
CA VAL A 93 -0.35 -6.74 5.50
C VAL A 93 -1.38 -7.78 5.97
N VAL A 94 -1.47 -8.03 7.27
CA VAL A 94 -2.44 -8.98 7.85
C VAL A 94 -3.84 -8.41 7.78
N ARG A 95 -4.01 -7.13 8.15
CA ARG A 95 -5.31 -6.44 8.04
C ARG A 95 -5.71 -6.21 6.59
N LEU A 96 -4.75 -5.87 5.72
CA LEU A 96 -5.01 -5.79 4.28
C LEU A 96 -5.52 -7.13 3.73
N LYS A 97 -4.89 -8.26 4.09
CA LYS A 97 -5.35 -9.59 3.68
C LYS A 97 -6.78 -9.88 4.14
N ARG A 98 -7.08 -9.60 5.42
CA ARG A 98 -8.42 -9.81 5.97
C ARG A 98 -9.49 -9.04 5.20
N MET A 99 -9.25 -7.75 4.92
CA MET A 99 -10.18 -6.93 4.14
C MET A 99 -10.31 -7.44 2.69
N ALA A 100 -9.19 -7.81 2.06
CA ALA A 100 -9.18 -8.35 0.71
C ALA A 100 -10.02 -9.64 0.60
N GLU A 101 -9.97 -10.50 1.63
CA GLU A 101 -10.76 -11.73 1.70
C GLU A 101 -12.26 -11.43 1.90
N GLN A 102 -12.61 -10.49 2.78
CA GLN A 102 -14.00 -10.12 3.05
C GLN A 102 -14.69 -9.45 1.86
N LEU A 103 -13.98 -8.59 1.13
CA LEU A 103 -14.52 -7.82 0.00
C LEU A 103 -14.34 -8.51 -1.36
N ASP A 104 -13.71 -9.68 -1.39
CA ASP A 104 -13.22 -10.35 -2.59
C ASP A 104 -12.45 -9.39 -3.55
N LEU A 105 -11.49 -8.66 -2.97
CA LEU A 105 -10.61 -7.73 -3.68
C LEU A 105 -9.21 -8.32 -3.84
N HIS A 106 -8.47 -7.72 -4.79
CA HIS A 106 -7.06 -7.94 -5.04
C HIS A 106 -6.29 -6.72 -4.53
N ILE A 107 -5.69 -6.82 -3.34
CA ILE A 107 -4.81 -5.78 -2.80
C ILE A 107 -3.36 -6.20 -3.10
N LEU A 108 -2.62 -5.32 -3.75
CA LEU A 108 -1.19 -5.45 -4.02
C LEU A 108 -0.46 -4.63 -2.97
N ALA A 109 0.29 -5.27 -2.08
CA ALA A 109 1.04 -4.57 -1.06
C ALA A 109 2.43 -4.17 -1.58
N SER A 110 2.90 -2.99 -1.17
CA SER A 110 4.23 -2.51 -1.53
C SER A 110 5.31 -2.91 -0.53
N THR A 111 6.53 -3.10 -1.05
CA THR A 111 7.75 -2.87 -0.29
C THR A 111 8.32 -1.51 -0.67
N SER A 112 8.94 -0.80 0.26
CA SER A 112 9.30 0.61 0.08
C SER A 112 10.80 0.89 0.18
N VAL A 113 11.21 1.91 -0.58
CA VAL A 113 12.44 2.67 -0.31
C VAL A 113 12.00 3.99 0.32
N ASP A 114 12.24 4.15 1.62
CA ASP A 114 11.87 5.34 2.38
C ASP A 114 13.02 6.35 2.42
N ASP A 115 12.75 7.66 2.39
CA ASP A 115 13.79 8.71 2.47
C ASP A 115 14.64 8.66 3.76
N THR A 116 14.11 8.05 4.81
CA THR A 116 14.84 7.78 6.06
C THR A 116 15.80 6.61 5.95
N THR A 117 15.82 5.88 4.83
CA THR A 117 16.86 4.90 4.52
C THR A 117 18.15 5.62 4.18
N THR A 118 18.78 6.18 5.21
CA THR A 118 20.20 6.58 5.21
C THR A 118 21.10 5.34 5.25
N SER A 119 20.67 4.20 4.69
CA SER A 119 21.49 3.01 4.72
C SER A 119 22.73 3.28 3.86
N THR A 120 23.88 3.29 4.51
CA THR A 120 25.18 3.30 3.84
C THR A 120 25.41 2.02 3.03
N ASP A 121 24.50 1.05 3.14
CA ASP A 121 24.53 -0.23 2.45
C ASP A 121 23.28 -0.41 1.57
N VAL A 122 23.45 -0.10 0.28
CA VAL A 122 22.44 -0.30 -0.78
C VAL A 122 22.19 -1.80 -1.02
N SER A 123 23.20 -2.65 -0.79
CA SER A 123 23.11 -4.10 -0.99
C SER A 123 22.18 -4.73 0.02
N ALA A 124 22.30 -4.35 1.29
CA ALA A 124 21.40 -4.80 2.35
C ALA A 124 19.94 -4.41 2.07
N LEU A 125 19.71 -3.18 1.57
CA LEU A 125 18.37 -2.73 1.20
C LEU A 125 17.82 -3.55 0.03
N ALA A 126 18.59 -3.70 -1.06
CA ALA A 126 18.18 -4.48 -2.21
C ALA A 126 17.86 -5.94 -1.82
N HIS A 127 18.69 -6.55 -0.98
CA HIS A 127 18.45 -7.89 -0.46
C HIS A 127 17.12 -7.98 0.29
N GLN A 128 16.84 -7.01 1.17
CA GLN A 128 15.58 -6.97 1.90
C GLN A 128 14.36 -6.76 0.98
N LEU A 129 14.46 -5.91 -0.05
CA LEU A 129 13.38 -5.74 -1.04
C LEU A 129 13.08 -7.05 -1.75
N VAL A 130 14.12 -7.80 -2.13
CA VAL A 130 13.98 -9.12 -2.76
C VAL A 130 13.34 -10.11 -1.79
N LEU A 131 13.71 -10.09 -0.50
CA LEU A 131 13.08 -10.95 0.51
C LEU A 131 11.57 -10.66 0.65
N ASP A 132 11.19 -9.38 0.69
CA ASP A 132 9.79 -8.97 0.77
C ASP A 132 8.99 -9.45 -0.47
N LEU A 133 9.59 -9.41 -1.66
CA LEU A 133 8.96 -9.86 -2.91
C LEU A 133 8.87 -11.39 -3.05
N GLN A 134 9.87 -12.13 -2.55
CA GLN A 134 10.00 -13.58 -2.79
C GLN A 134 9.53 -14.46 -1.63
N TYR A 135 9.61 -13.99 -0.39
CA TYR A 135 9.37 -14.84 0.79
C TYR A 135 8.28 -14.29 1.70
N GLY A 136 8.19 -12.96 1.84
CA GLY A 136 7.11 -12.30 2.57
C GLY A 136 7.57 -11.13 3.43
N MET A 137 6.59 -10.39 3.94
CA MET A 137 6.78 -9.17 4.74
C MET A 137 6.36 -9.38 6.19
N ASP A 138 6.96 -8.62 7.10
CA ASP A 138 6.51 -8.43 8.49
C ASP A 138 6.26 -9.73 9.27
N ASN A 139 7.15 -10.72 9.12
CA ASN A 139 7.04 -12.06 9.69
C ASN A 139 5.81 -12.86 9.21
N THR A 140 5.32 -12.55 8.01
CA THR A 140 4.26 -13.30 7.33
C THR A 140 4.79 -13.93 6.05
N THR A 141 4.00 -14.81 5.44
CA THR A 141 4.25 -15.33 4.08
C THR A 141 3.63 -14.46 2.99
N ILE A 142 3.15 -13.26 3.34
CA ILE A 142 2.51 -12.34 2.41
C ILE A 142 3.59 -11.57 1.66
N GLN A 143 3.70 -11.82 0.36
CA GLN A 143 4.70 -11.21 -0.51
C GLN A 143 4.28 -9.80 -0.96
N ALA A 144 5.27 -8.93 -1.14
CA ALA A 144 5.08 -7.67 -1.83
C ALA A 144 4.84 -7.91 -3.32
N SER A 145 4.09 -7.00 -3.94
CA SER A 145 3.80 -7.04 -5.37
C SER A 145 4.55 -5.97 -6.14
N VAL A 146 4.86 -4.85 -5.48
CA VAL A 146 5.47 -3.68 -6.09
C VAL A 146 6.54 -3.09 -5.17
N ILE A 147 7.56 -2.50 -5.77
CA ILE A 147 8.52 -1.65 -5.06
C ILE A 147 8.07 -0.20 -5.24
N TYR A 148 7.81 0.50 -4.15
CA TYR A 148 7.40 1.91 -4.18
C TYR A 148 8.46 2.80 -3.54
N GLN A 149 8.87 3.87 -4.23
CA GLN A 149 9.78 4.86 -3.67
C GLN A 149 9.01 5.96 -2.96
N ARG A 150 9.22 6.10 -1.64
CA ARG A 150 8.65 7.17 -0.83
C ARG A 150 9.65 8.32 -0.75
N THR A 151 9.57 9.21 -1.73
CA THR A 151 10.24 10.50 -1.69
C THR A 151 9.42 11.49 -0.87
N SER A 152 10.02 12.00 0.20
CA SER A 152 9.79 13.37 0.65
C SER A 152 10.22 14.32 -0.47
N LEU A 153 9.79 15.58 -0.46
CA LEU A 153 10.04 16.55 -1.54
C LEU A 153 11.54 16.95 -1.71
N SER A 154 12.48 16.16 -1.19
CA SER A 154 13.90 16.19 -1.50
C SER A 154 14.19 15.25 -2.68
N PRO A 155 15.05 15.62 -3.64
CA PRO A 155 15.26 14.82 -4.85
C PRO A 155 15.77 13.41 -4.51
N ALA A 156 15.00 12.39 -4.91
CA ALA A 156 15.37 10.97 -4.94
C ALA A 156 16.82 10.78 -5.38
N ASN A 157 17.61 9.97 -4.64
CA ASN A 157 18.96 9.59 -5.05
C ASN A 157 18.91 8.61 -6.25
N PRO A 158 19.37 8.99 -7.46
CA PRO A 158 19.26 8.17 -8.67
C PRO A 158 20.10 6.88 -8.63
N THR A 159 21.01 6.75 -7.66
CA THR A 159 21.85 5.55 -7.48
C THR A 159 21.04 4.35 -7.00
N ILE A 160 20.05 4.56 -6.12
CA ILE A 160 19.23 3.49 -5.57
C ILE A 160 18.35 2.86 -6.65
N LEU A 161 17.79 3.70 -7.53
CA LEU A 161 16.96 3.24 -8.66
C LEU A 161 17.74 2.35 -9.64
N ARG A 162 19.03 2.60 -9.85
CA ARG A 162 19.86 1.76 -10.73
C ARG A 162 20.20 0.39 -10.12
N ALA A 163 20.32 0.31 -8.79
CA ALA A 163 20.62 -0.95 -8.10
C ALA A 163 19.43 -1.92 -8.09
N ILE A 164 18.20 -1.40 -8.10
CA ILE A 164 16.97 -2.21 -8.14
C ILE A 164 16.72 -2.82 -9.53
N ALA A 165 17.25 -2.19 -10.59
CA ALA A 165 17.00 -2.59 -11.98
C ALA A 165 17.99 -3.63 -12.54
N GLN A 166 18.96 -4.10 -11.74
CA GLN A 166 19.98 -5.10 -12.11
C GLN A 166 19.68 -6.44 -11.46
#